data_AF-A0A370K314-F1
#
_entry.id   AF-A0A370K314-F1
#
_cell.length_a   1.000
_cell.length_b   1.000
_cell.length_c   1.000
_cell.angle_alpha   90.00
_cell.angle_beta   90.00
_cell.angle_gamma   90.00
#
_symmetry.space_group_name_H-M   'P 1'
#
loop_
_entity.id
_entity.type
_entity.pdbx_description
1 polymer ?
#
loop_
_entity_poly.entity_id
_entity_poly.type
_entity_poly.pdbx_seq_one_letter_code
_entity_poly.pdbx_strand_id
1 'polypeptide(L)'
;MAEPASIAKRLAQSLIGYMSLGPLLVAMDLVFHFMPDVATVRHMHAAGLAVQSLWIAWGFLGALTIVLLWRRPSLGLVAAVVFAALYTPIATAVWGEMTARYWMSLAAVALAGYGVYRERKPA
;
A
#
# COMPACT_ATOMS: atom_id res chain seq x y z
N MET A 1 1.09 3.69 -28.75
CA MET A 1 0.61 4.54 -27.63
C MET A 1 0.03 3.61 -26.57
N ALA A 2 0.45 3.73 -25.32
CA ALA A 2 -0.07 2.86 -24.25
C ALA A 2 -1.55 3.19 -24.00
N GLU A 3 -2.38 2.17 -23.87
CA GLU A 3 -3.82 2.35 -23.65
C GLU A 3 -4.06 3.04 -22.29
N PRO A 4 -4.92 4.05 -22.17
CA PRO A 4 -5.15 4.78 -20.92
C PRO A 4 -5.47 3.89 -19.70
N ALA A 5 -6.13 2.75 -19.92
CA ALA A 5 -6.40 1.75 -18.88
C ALA A 5 -5.10 1.14 -18.30
N SER A 6 -4.12 0.88 -19.16
CA SER A 6 -2.81 0.34 -18.76
C SER A 6 -2.00 1.36 -17.94
N ILE A 7 -2.15 2.65 -18.24
CA ILE A 7 -1.49 3.74 -17.50
C ILE A 7 -2.10 3.87 -16.10
N ALA A 8 -3.43 3.90 -16.00
CA ALA A 8 -4.13 3.99 -14.70
C ALA A 8 -3.75 2.83 -13.77
N LYS A 9 -3.70 1.61 -14.29
CA LYS A 9 -3.30 0.42 -13.53
C LYS A 9 -1.85 0.48 -13.05
N ARG A 10 -0.93 0.95 -13.91
CA ARG A 10 0.49 1.16 -13.52
C ARG A 10 0.61 2.23 -12.44
N LEU A 11 -0.15 3.32 -12.54
CA LEU A 11 -0.17 4.36 -11.51
C LEU A 11 -0.70 3.81 -10.17
N ALA A 12 -1.76 3.01 -10.19
CA ALA A 12 -2.26 2.34 -9.00
C ALA A 12 -1.20 1.44 -8.36
N GLN A 13 -0.50 0.64 -9.17
CA GLN A 13 0.61 -0.20 -8.70
C GLN A 13 1.76 0.63 -8.10
N SER A 14 2.14 1.74 -8.74
CA SER A 14 3.19 2.62 -8.23
C SER A 14 2.82 3.27 -6.90
N LEU A 15 1.56 3.73 -6.75
CA LEU A 15 1.06 4.31 -5.51
C LEU A 15 1.08 3.29 -4.37
N ILE A 16 0.54 2.09 -4.61
CA ILE A 16 0.54 1.00 -3.63
C ILE A 16 1.98 0.59 -3.28
N GLY A 17 2.86 0.51 -4.28
CA GLY A 17 4.27 0.21 -4.10
C GLY A 17 4.96 1.21 -3.18
N TYR A 18 4.83 2.50 -3.48
CA TYR A 18 5.38 3.57 -2.65
C TYR A 18 4.88 3.50 -1.21
N MET A 19 3.57 3.27 -1.02
CA MET A 19 2.96 3.13 0.29
C MET A 19 3.47 1.91 1.07
N SER A 20 3.84 0.84 0.37
CA SER A 20 4.34 -0.42 0.96
C SER A 20 5.80 -0.36 1.37
N LEU A 21 6.59 0.58 0.82
CA LEU A 21 8.02 0.68 1.10
C LEU A 21 8.30 0.94 2.59
N GLY A 22 7.60 1.89 3.20
CA GLY A 22 7.81 2.23 4.62
C GLY A 22 7.72 1.00 5.52
N PRO A 23 6.62 0.22 5.49
CA PRO A 23 6.52 -0.98 6.30
C PRO A 23 7.54 -2.07 6.00
N LEU A 24 7.90 -2.29 4.73
CA LEU A 24 8.91 -3.28 4.37
C LEU A 24 10.31 -2.85 4.82
N LEU A 25 10.62 -1.56 4.75
CA LEU A 25 11.86 -1.00 5.26
C LEU A 25 11.94 -1.11 6.78
N VAL A 26 10.83 -0.93 7.50
CA VAL A 26 10.78 -1.18 8.96
C VAL A 26 11.09 -2.64 9.27
N ALA A 27 10.58 -3.60 8.50
CA ALA A 27 10.93 -5.01 8.70
C ALA A 27 12.45 -5.25 8.55
N MET A 28 13.08 -4.59 7.57
CA MET A 28 14.52 -4.68 7.38
C MET A 28 15.28 -3.96 8.51
N ASP A 29 14.78 -2.80 8.95
CA ASP A 29 15.44 -1.99 9.97
C ASP A 29 15.42 -2.65 11.35
N LEU A 30 14.33 -3.34 11.70
CA LEU A 30 14.27 -4.13 12.94
C LEU A 30 15.33 -5.25 12.99
N VAL A 31 15.81 -5.72 11.84
CA VAL A 31 16.87 -6.75 11.74
C VAL A 31 18.25 -6.11 11.68
N PHE A 32 18.42 -5.09 10.83
CA PHE A 32 19.74 -4.56 10.47
C PHE A 32 20.11 -3.23 11.12
N HIS A 33 19.16 -2.54 11.76
CA HIS A 33 19.35 -1.26 12.46
C HIS A 33 20.11 -0.22 11.64
N PHE A 34 19.68 0.01 10.40
CA PHE A 34 20.39 0.87 9.43
C PHE A 34 19.72 2.23 9.24
N MET A 35 18.47 2.42 9.69
CA MET A 35 17.78 3.69 9.59
C MET A 35 18.31 4.69 10.62
N PRO A 36 18.33 5.99 10.27
CA PRO A 36 18.77 7.03 11.19
C PRO A 36 17.80 7.17 12.37
N ASP A 37 18.32 7.58 13.52
CA ASP A 37 17.54 7.85 14.73
C ASP A 37 16.72 9.16 14.60
N VAL A 38 15.65 9.08 13.81
CA VAL A 38 14.68 10.16 13.63
C VAL A 38 13.38 9.84 14.35
N ALA A 39 12.60 10.87 14.70
CA ALA A 39 11.37 10.72 15.48
C ALA A 39 10.42 9.65 14.91
N THR A 40 10.27 9.55 13.60
CA THR A 40 9.42 8.56 12.93
C THR A 40 9.87 7.12 13.17
N VAL A 41 11.18 6.86 13.11
CA VAL A 41 11.75 5.52 13.34
C VAL A 41 11.64 5.16 14.82
N ARG A 42 11.91 6.11 15.73
CA ARG A 42 11.72 5.91 17.17
C ARG A 42 10.28 5.55 17.54
N HIS A 43 9.29 6.24 17.00
CA HIS A 43 7.88 5.92 17.25
C HIS A 43 7.53 4.51 16.79
N MET A 44 8.04 4.09 15.63
CA MET A 44 7.82 2.73 15.14
C MET A 44 8.52 1.67 16.01
N HIS A 45 9.77 1.91 16.43
CA HIS A 45 10.50 1.00 17.32
C HIS A 45 9.90 0.91 18.72
N ALA A 46 9.35 2.03 19.22
CA ALA A 46 8.61 2.07 20.47
C ALA A 46 7.20 1.49 20.35
N ALA A 47 6.66 1.31 19.14
CA ALA A 47 5.38 0.64 18.93
C ALA A 47 5.50 -0.82 19.36
N GLY A 48 4.48 -1.34 20.05
CA GLY A 48 4.47 -2.74 20.48
C GLY A 48 4.60 -3.71 19.30
N LEU A 49 5.14 -4.91 19.56
CA LEU A 49 5.36 -5.96 18.54
C LEU A 49 4.12 -6.25 17.68
N ALA A 50 2.92 -6.20 18.26
CA ALA A 50 1.67 -6.40 17.54
C ALA A 50 1.44 -5.32 16.45
N VAL A 51 1.70 -4.05 16.78
CA VAL A 51 1.54 -2.91 15.87
C VAL A 51 2.60 -2.97 14.76
N GLN A 52 3.85 -3.27 15.12
CA GLN A 52 4.92 -3.47 14.14
C GLN A 52 4.59 -4.61 13.16
N SER A 53 4.11 -5.75 13.67
CA SER A 53 3.72 -6.90 12.85
C SER A 53 2.58 -6.58 11.90
N LEU A 54 1.55 -5.85 12.38
CA LEU A 54 0.44 -5.38 11.54
C LEU A 54 0.91 -4.43 10.45
N TRP A 55 1.81 -3.49 10.79
CA TRP A 55 2.38 -2.57 9.82
C TRP A 55 3.13 -3.33 8.72
N ILE A 56 4.01 -4.27 9.09
CA ILE A 56 4.76 -5.10 8.15
C ILE A 56 3.82 -5.95 7.28
N ALA A 57 2.84 -6.61 7.89
CA ALA A 57 1.84 -7.40 7.17
C ALA A 57 1.07 -6.57 6.15
N TRP A 58 0.76 -5.32 6.48
CA TRP A 58 0.15 -4.37 5.55
C TRP A 58 1.07 -4.01 4.37
N GLY A 59 2.38 -3.88 4.60
CA GLY A 59 3.36 -3.74 3.52
C GLY A 59 3.37 -4.94 2.56
N PHE A 60 3.32 -6.17 3.10
CA PHE A 60 3.21 -7.38 2.28
C PHE A 60 1.89 -7.46 1.52
N LEU A 61 0.79 -7.02 2.12
CA LEU A 61 -0.50 -6.92 1.43
C LEU A 61 -0.43 -5.99 0.21
N GLY A 62 0.31 -4.88 0.31
CA GLY A 62 0.52 -4.00 -0.84
C GLY A 62 1.34 -4.66 -1.95
N ALA A 63 2.40 -5.39 -1.62
CA ALA A 63 3.16 -6.18 -2.60
C ALA A 63 2.28 -7.25 -3.27
N LEU A 64 1.47 -7.98 -2.49
CA LEU A 64 0.49 -8.94 -3.00
C LEU A 64 -0.53 -8.27 -3.92
N THR A 65 -1.02 -7.09 -3.55
CA THR A 65 -1.97 -6.31 -4.35
C THR A 65 -1.40 -5.95 -5.71
N ILE A 66 -0.12 -5.56 -5.79
CA ILE A 66 0.56 -5.27 -7.06
C ILE A 66 0.61 -6.51 -7.95
N VAL A 67 0.99 -7.66 -7.38
CA VAL A 67 1.04 -8.95 -8.09
C VAL A 67 -0.35 -9.37 -8.58
N LEU A 68 -1.38 -9.19 -7.74
CA LEU A 68 -2.76 -9.50 -8.10
C LEU A 68 -3.29 -8.56 -9.18
N LEU A 69 -3.00 -7.26 -9.11
CA LEU A 69 -3.34 -6.33 -10.20
C LEU A 69 -2.71 -6.76 -11.52
N TRP A 70 -1.47 -7.29 -11.49
CA TRP A 70 -0.80 -7.76 -12.69
C TRP A 70 -1.39 -9.07 -13.23
N ARG A 71 -1.59 -10.09 -12.39
CA ARG A 71 -2.00 -11.44 -12.82
C ARG A 71 -3.51 -11.65 -12.91
N ARG A 72 -4.28 -11.03 -12.00
CA ARG A 72 -5.74 -11.19 -11.86
C ARG A 72 -6.38 -9.86 -11.46
N PRO A 73 -6.61 -8.94 -12.41
CA PRO A 73 -6.94 -7.54 -12.14
C PRO A 73 -8.15 -7.34 -11.20
N SER A 74 -9.17 -8.20 -11.30
CA SER A 74 -10.36 -8.13 -10.43
C SER A 74 -10.06 -8.50 -8.97
N LEU A 75 -9.22 -9.51 -8.73
CA LEU A 75 -8.75 -9.82 -7.37
C LEU A 75 -7.80 -8.72 -6.86
N GLY A 76 -7.00 -8.13 -7.76
CA GLY A 76 -6.16 -6.98 -7.44
C GLY A 76 -6.96 -5.76 -6.98
N LEU A 77 -8.12 -5.49 -7.58
CA LEU A 77 -9.02 -4.43 -7.13
C LEU A 77 -9.57 -4.71 -5.73
N VAL A 78 -10.03 -5.94 -5.46
CA VAL A 78 -10.50 -6.33 -4.13
C VAL A 78 -9.38 -6.15 -3.10
N ALA A 79 -8.16 -6.61 -3.42
CA ALA A 79 -7.00 -6.44 -2.56
C ALA A 79 -6.65 -4.95 -2.34
N ALA A 80 -6.77 -4.10 -3.36
CA ALA A 80 -6.56 -2.66 -3.24
C ALA A 80 -7.60 -2.00 -2.31
N VAL A 81 -8.87 -2.40 -2.38
CA VAL A 81 -9.91 -1.92 -1.47
C VAL A 81 -9.60 -2.33 -0.02
N VAL A 82 -9.22 -3.60 0.20
CA VAL A 82 -8.82 -4.08 1.52
C VAL A 82 -7.59 -3.33 2.03
N PHE A 83 -6.59 -3.11 1.17
CA PHE A 83 -5.38 -2.36 1.49
C PHE A 83 -5.69 -0.93 1.95
N ALA A 84 -6.59 -0.23 1.26
CA ALA A 84 -7.03 1.12 1.63
C ALA A 84 -7.86 1.12 2.92
N ALA A 85 -8.78 0.17 3.09
CA ALA A 85 -9.62 0.05 4.28
C ALA A 85 -8.79 -0.20 5.55
N LEU A 86 -7.75 -1.03 5.45
CA LEU A 86 -6.86 -1.34 6.56
C LEU A 86 -5.85 -0.23 6.86
N TYR A 87 -5.61 0.69 5.91
CA TYR A 87 -4.63 1.75 6.10
C TYR A 87 -4.95 2.63 7.31
N THR A 88 -6.19 3.10 7.43
CA THR A 88 -6.59 4.03 8.50
C THR A 88 -6.35 3.47 9.90
N PRO A 89 -6.92 2.30 10.30
CA PRO A 89 -6.70 1.79 11.66
C PRO A 89 -5.23 1.47 11.94
N ILE A 90 -4.50 0.97 10.95
CA ILE A 90 -3.09 0.62 11.09
C ILE A 90 -2.21 1.88 11.21
N ALA A 91 -2.48 2.90 10.39
CA ALA A 91 -1.77 4.18 10.47
C ALA A 91 -2.06 4.92 11.78
N THR A 92 -3.31 4.89 12.27
CA THR A 92 -3.65 5.45 13.59
C THR A 92 -2.96 4.71 14.72
N ALA A 93 -2.86 3.37 14.64
CA ALA A 93 -2.16 2.58 15.65
C ALA A 93 -0.65 2.87 15.71
N VAL A 94 -0.03 3.25 14.59
CA VAL A 94 1.40 3.56 14.53
C VAL A 94 1.69 5.03 14.81
N TRP A 95 0.92 5.94 14.23
CA TRP A 95 1.24 7.38 14.17
C TRP A 95 0.27 8.26 14.96
N GLY A 96 -0.85 7.74 15.43
CA GLY A 96 -1.89 8.50 16.13
C GLY A 96 -2.71 9.46 15.24
N GLU A 97 -2.33 9.65 13.98
CA GLU A 97 -2.94 10.64 13.09
C GLU A 97 -3.27 10.10 11.69
N MET A 98 -4.26 10.73 11.06
CA MET A 98 -4.67 10.43 9.69
C MET A 98 -3.77 11.18 8.71
N THR A 99 -2.97 10.43 7.94
CA THR A 99 -1.92 11.00 7.08
C THR A 99 -2.37 11.15 5.63
N ALA A 100 -1.71 12.02 4.86
CA ALA A 100 -1.97 12.25 3.42
C ALA A 100 -1.98 10.97 2.55
N ARG A 101 -1.29 9.92 3.01
CA ARG A 101 -1.26 8.58 2.42
C ARG A 101 -2.64 7.89 2.39
N TYR A 102 -3.60 8.28 3.25
CA TYR A 102 -4.98 7.80 3.15
C TYR A 102 -5.61 8.17 1.81
N TRP A 103 -5.49 9.44 1.40
CA TRP A 103 -5.99 9.91 0.11
C TRP A 103 -5.30 9.22 -1.07
N MET A 104 -4.01 8.92 -0.93
CA MET A 104 -3.28 8.13 -1.93
C MET A 104 -3.83 6.71 -2.06
N SER A 105 -4.23 6.07 -0.96
CA SER A 105 -4.84 4.74 -1.01
C SER A 105 -6.19 4.74 -1.74
N LEU A 106 -7.02 5.77 -1.52
CA LEU A 106 -8.28 5.94 -2.23
C LEU A 106 -8.05 6.21 -3.72
N ALA A 107 -7.06 7.04 -4.07
CA ALA A 107 -6.68 7.29 -5.45
C ALA A 107 -6.22 6.00 -6.15
N ALA A 108 -5.43 5.16 -5.46
CA ALA A 108 -4.99 3.88 -5.99
C ALA A 108 -6.16 2.93 -6.26
N VAL A 109 -7.17 2.88 -5.36
CA VAL A 109 -8.40 2.11 -5.57
C VAL A 109 -9.17 2.62 -6.78
N ALA A 110 -9.36 3.94 -6.91
CA ALA A 110 -10.07 4.54 -8.03
C ALA A 110 -9.38 4.23 -9.38
N LEU A 111 -8.06 4.35 -9.43
CA LEU A 111 -7.25 4.04 -10.61
C LEU A 111 -7.28 2.54 -10.96
N ALA A 112 -7.20 1.66 -9.96
CA ALA A 112 -7.34 0.23 -10.15
C ALA A 112 -8.74 -0.12 -10.67
N GLY A 113 -9.78 0.50 -10.12
CA GLY A 113 -11.17 0.32 -10.54
C GLY A 113 -11.39 0.72 -11.99
N TYR A 114 -10.88 1.89 -12.37
CA TYR A 114 -10.93 2.37 -13.75
C TYR A 114 -10.20 1.42 -14.73
N GLY A 115 -8.99 0.98 -14.37
CA GLY A 115 -8.21 0.04 -15.18
C GLY A 115 -8.94 -1.27 -15.43
N VAL A 116 -9.51 -1.87 -14.36
CA VAL A 116 -10.27 -3.13 -14.45
C VAL A 116 -11.58 -2.97 -15.23
N TYR A 117 -12.30 -1.86 -15.04
CA TYR A 117 -13.55 -1.60 -15.74
C TYR A 117 -13.34 -1.50 -17.26
N ARG A 118 -12.29 -0.79 -17.69
CA ARG A 118 -11.94 -0.64 -19.11
C ARG A 118 -11.47 -1.95 -19.74
N GLU A 119 -10.65 -2.74 -19.04
CA GLU A 119 -10.23 -4.07 -19.52
C GLU A 119 -11.42 -5.02 -19.78
N ARG A 120 -12.56 -4.84 -19.08
CA ARG A 120 -13.78 -5.66 -19.25
C ARG A 120 -14.73 -5.16 -20.34
N LYS A 121 -14.61 -3.92 -20.80
CA LYS A 121 -15.35 -3.38 -21.95
C LYS A 121 -14.37 -3.19 -23.12
N PRO A 122 -14.06 -4.25 -23.90
CA PRO A 122 -13.43 -4.04 -25.19
C PRO A 122 -14.36 -3.16 -26.04
N ALA A 123 -13.78 -2.14 -26.67
CA ALA A 123 -14.48 -1.20 -27.55
C ALA A 123 -15.17 -1.92 -28.72
#